data_AF-A0A3D3A9A1-F1
#
_entry.id   AF-A0A3D3A9A1-F1
#
_cell.length_a   1.000
_cell.length_b   1.000
_cell.length_c   1.000
_cell.angle_alpha   90.00
_cell.angle_beta   90.00
_cell.angle_gamma   90.00
#
_symmetry.space_group_name_H-M   'P 1'
#
loop_
_entity.id
_entity.type
_entity.pdbx_description
1 polymer ?
#
loop_
_entity_poly.entity_id
_entity_poly.type
_entity_poly.pdbx_seq_one_letter_code
_entity_poly.pdbx_strand_id
1 'polypeptide(L)' 'MNEAQISEIIALAWDDETAFDAIERQFGLPEGEVIKLMRRHMKPSSFRMWRKRVSGRKTKHETRRKPSD' A
#
# COMPACT_ATOMS: atom_id res chain seq x y z
N MET A 1 -1.01 11.09 14.52
CA MET A 1 0.19 10.45 13.92
C MET A 1 1.39 11.33 14.22
N ASN A 2 2.43 10.75 14.81
CA ASN A 2 3.71 11.44 15.00
C ASN A 2 4.62 11.18 13.77
N GLU A 3 5.71 11.94 13.65
CA GLU A 3 6.65 11.81 12.51
C GLU A 3 7.31 10.43 12.44
N ALA A 4 7.54 9.79 13.59
CA ALA A 4 8.07 8.43 13.66
C ALA A 4 7.14 7.42 13.00
N GLN A 5 5.84 7.46 13.33
CA GLN A 5 4.83 6.58 12.75
C GLN A 5 4.62 6.86 11.26
N ILE A 6 4.69 8.13 10.82
CA ILE A 6 4.69 8.47 9.39
C ILE A 6 5.88 7.84 8.67
N SER A 7 7.07 7.94 9.26
CA SER A 7 8.30 7.37 8.67
C SER A 7 8.23 5.85 8.59
N GLU A 8 7.65 5.19 9.60
CA GLU A 8 7.41 3.76 9.62
C GLU A 8 6.41 3.32 8.55
N ILE A 9 5.28 4.03 8.41
CA ILE A 9 4.29 3.75 7.35
C ILE A 9 4.91 3.94 5.96
N ILE A 10 5.73 4.99 5.76
CA ILE A 10 6.43 5.22 4.49
C ILE A 10 7.44 4.12 4.22
N ALA A 11 8.19 3.67 5.23
CA ALA A 11 9.14 2.57 5.10
C ALA A 11 8.43 1.27 4.70
N LEU A 12 7.33 0.93 5.39
CA LEU A 12 6.51 -0.26 5.10
C LEU A 12 5.86 -0.19 3.72
N ALA A 13 5.33 0.97 3.32
CA ALA A 13 4.71 1.17 2.01
C ALA A 13 5.74 1.21 0.87
N TRP A 14 6.99 1.57 1.17
CA TRP A 14 8.08 1.59 0.21
C TRP A 14 8.71 0.23 0.00
N ASP A 15 8.81 -0.56 1.07
CA ASP A 15 9.22 -1.96 1.00
C ASP A 15 8.13 -2.72 0.25
N ASP A 16 8.45 -3.01 -1.01
CA ASP A 16 7.51 -3.38 -2.06
C ASP A 16 6.83 -4.73 -1.78
N GLU A 17 6.83 -5.28 -0.58
CA GLU A 17 6.24 -6.57 -0.19
C GLU A 17 5.14 -6.45 0.88
N THR A 18 4.96 -5.27 1.50
CA THR A 18 3.90 -5.09 2.50
C THR A 18 2.56 -4.81 1.81
N ALA A 19 1.63 -5.77 1.88
CA ALA A 19 0.25 -5.55 1.46
C ALA A 19 -0.36 -4.38 2.24
N PHE A 20 -1.14 -3.52 1.58
CA PHE A 20 -1.84 -2.42 2.23
C PHE A 20 -2.72 -2.91 3.41
N ASP A 21 -3.25 -4.13 3.33
CA ASP A 21 -3.96 -4.82 4.43
C ASP A 21 -3.14 -4.92 5.73
N ALA A 22 -1.81 -5.11 5.65
CA ALA A 22 -0.97 -5.18 6.84
C ALA A 22 -0.83 -3.80 7.50
N ILE A 23 -0.69 -2.75 6.69
CA ILE A 23 -0.64 -1.36 7.15
C ILE A 23 -2.00 -0.96 7.75
N GLU A 24 -3.10 -1.39 7.14
CA GLU A 24 -4.44 -1.16 7.67
C GLU A 24 -4.66 -1.89 9.01
N ARG A 25 -4.20 -3.14 9.14
CA ARG A 25 -4.30 -3.88 10.41
C ARG A 25 -3.45 -3.29 11.53
N GLN A 26 -2.25 -2.79 11.23
CA GLN A 26 -1.34 -2.25 12.25
C GLN A 26 -1.65 -0.80 12.62
N PHE A 27 -2.00 0.04 11.64
CA PHE A 27 -2.15 1.48 11.82
C PHE A 27 -3.58 1.98 11.62
N GLY A 28 -4.52 1.12 11.22
CA GLY A 28 -5.90 1.52 10.90
C GLY A 28 -6.02 2.38 9.64
N LEU A 29 -5.00 2.38 8.78
CA LEU A 29 -4.93 3.24 7.60
C LEU A 29 -5.28 2.46 6.32
N PRO A 30 -6.39 2.79 5.65
CA PRO A 30 -6.73 2.14 4.40
C PRO A 30 -5.77 2.55 3.28
N GLU A 31 -5.69 1.75 2.21
CA GLU A 31 -4.81 1.99 1.05
C GLU A 31 -4.88 3.45 0.56
N GLY A 32 -6.09 4.02 0.47
CA GLY A 32 -6.30 5.39 -0.01
C GLY A 32 -5.58 6.45 0.83
N GLU A 33 -5.54 6.29 2.16
CA GLU A 33 -4.83 7.21 3.05
C GLU A 33 -3.31 7.02 2.95
N VAL A 34 -2.83 5.78 2.83
CA VAL A 34 -1.41 5.49 2.59
C VAL A 34 -0.93 6.10 1.27
N ILE A 35 -1.72 5.99 0.19
CA ILE A 35 -1.40 6.62 -1.10
C ILE A 35 -1.33 8.15 -0.96
N LYS A 36 -2.28 8.77 -0.25
CA LYS A 36 -2.25 10.22 -0.01
C LYS A 36 -1.01 10.62 0.80
N LEU A 37 -0.64 9.85 1.81
CA LEU A 37 0.54 10.06 2.63
C LEU A 37 1.81 9.98 1.78
N MET A 38 1.98 8.90 1.02
CA MET A 38 3.10 8.70 0.08
C MET A 38 3.20 9.86 -0.92
N ARG A 39 2.06 10.32 -1.45
CA ARG A 39 2.03 11.47 -2.39
C ARG A 39 2.51 12.78 -1.75
N ARG A 40 2.26 12.99 -0.45
CA ARG A 40 2.67 14.19 0.29
C ARG A 40 4.15 14.16 0.67
N HIS A 41 4.68 12.98 1.01
CA HIS A 41 6.05 12.84 1.52
C HIS A 41 7.10 12.53 0.46
N MET A 42 6.70 12.12 -0.75
CA MET A 42 7.62 11.78 -1.83
C MET A 42 7.62 12.81 -2.96
N LYS A 43 8.75 12.91 -3.67
CA LYS A 43 8.81 13.69 -4.92
C LYS A 43 7.84 13.11 -5.95
N PRO A 44 7.20 13.94 -6.80
CA PRO A 44 6.21 13.47 -7.77
C PRO A 44 6.72 12.40 -8.75
N SER A 45 8.02 12.41 -9.10
CA SER A 45 8.65 11.39 -9.95
C SER A 45 8.77 10.05 -9.22
N SER A 46 9.26 10.05 -7.98
CA SER A 46 9.36 8.85 -7.14
C SER A 46 7.98 8.24 -6.85
N PHE A 47 6.98 9.08 -6.57
CA PHE A 47 5.61 8.63 -6.37
C PHE A 47 5.03 7.94 -7.60
N ARG A 48 5.26 8.49 -8.80
CA ARG A 48 4.82 7.86 -10.06
C ARG A 48 5.46 6.48 -10.27
N MET A 49 6.76 6.35 -9.99
CA MET A 49 7.45 5.06 -10.08
C MET A 49 6.90 4.05 -9.07
N TRP A 50 6.75 4.46 -7.80
CA TRP A 50 6.13 3.63 -6.76
C TRP A 50 4.72 3.21 -7.15
N ARG A 51 3.87 4.14 -7.60
CA ARG A 51 2.50 3.81 -7.99
C ARG A 51 2.44 2.83 -9.15
N LYS A 52 3.36 2.92 -10.12
CA LYS A 52 3.47 1.93 -11.21
C LYS A 52 3.84 0.54 -10.68
N ARG A 53 4.68 0.43 -9.65
CA ARG A 53 5.04 -0.84 -9.00
C ARG A 53 3.86 -1.45 -8.24
N VAL A 54 3.29 -0.70 -7.29
CA VAL A 54 2.23 -1.21 -6.41
C VAL A 54 0.88 -1.39 -7.12
N SER A 55 0.57 -0.57 -8.14
CA SER A 55 -0.65 -0.72 -8.96
C SER A 55 -0.53 -1.82 -10.03
N GLY A 56 0.69 -2.25 -10.36
CA GLY A 56 0.96 -3.32 -11.31
C GLY A 56 0.62 -4.71 -10.74
N ARG A 57 0.50 -4.83 -9.42
CA ARG A 57 -0.10 -5.98 -8.77
C ARG A 57 -1.61 -5.93 -8.99
N LYS A 58 -2.07 -6.51 -10.10
CA LYS A 58 -3.45 -6.97 -10.22
C LYS A 58 -3.71 -7.82 -8.98
N THR A 59 -4.51 -7.31 -8.06
CA THR A 59 -5.14 -8.11 -7.01
C THR A 59 -5.70 -9.34 -7.69
N LYS A 60 -5.09 -10.49 -7.42
CA LYS A 60 -5.48 -11.80 -7.97
C LYS A 60 -6.77 -12.28 -7.30
N HIS A 61 -7.76 -11.42 -7.18
CA HIS A 61 -9.10 -11.75 -6.72
C HIS A 61 -10.01 -11.97 -7.92
N GLU A 62 -9.69 -12.99 -8.69
CA GLU A 62 -10.59 -13.76 -9.55
C GLU A 62 -9.71 -14.89 -10.09
N THR A 63 -9.72 -16.11 -9.58
CA THR A 63 -10.80 -17.08 -9.83
C THR A 63 -10.57 -18.30 -8.94
N ARG A 64 -11.69 -18.92 -8.51
CA ARG A 64 -11.87 -20.28 -7.97
C ARG A 64 -12.22 -20.39 -6.49
N ARG A 65 -13.41 -19.86 -6.16
CA ARG A 65 -14.38 -20.63 -5.40
C ARG A 65 -15.38 -21.22 -6.40
N LYS A 66 -15.24 -22.51 -6.73
CA LYS A 66 -16.41 -23.35 -7.03
C LYS A 66 -16.47 -24.36 -5.89
N PRO A 67 -17.51 -24.36 -5.04
CA PRO A 67 -17.78 -25.50 -4.19
C PRO A 67 -18.21 -26.67 -5.09
N SER A 68 -17.76 -27.85 -4.69
CA SER A 68 -18.15 -29.13 -5.27
C SER A 68 -19.67 -29.34 -5.23
N ASP A 69 -20.20 -29.93 -6.29
CA ASP A 69 -21.24 -30.97 -6.24
C ASP A 69 -20.95 -31.94 -7.40
#